data_AF-A0A5D2Y3J6-F1
#
_entry.id   AF-A0A5D2Y3J6-F1
#
_cell.length_a   1.000
_cell.length_b   1.000
_cell.length_c   1.000
_cell.angle_alpha   90.00
_cell.angle_beta   90.00
_cell.angle_gamma   90.00
#
_symmetry.space_group_name_H-M   'P 1'
#
loop_
_entity.id
_entity.type
_entity.pdbx_description
1 polymer ?
#
loop_
_entity_poly.entity_id
_entity_poly.type
_entity_poly.pdbx_seq_one_letter_code
_entity_poly.pdbx_strand_id
1 'polypeptide(L)'
;MAISQIISLFLLHLLLPLASISLSQSSHQLICEVGTGNGGSIGGTSLLPASLSKLLIKGGTVVNAHRQERADVYVEDGIIVAVKPNIKVGDEVTVLDATGRYVMPGINSFKFFMAYKGTFMVDDAVLLRGMKRCKSLGALAMVHAENGDAVFEGQKRMIERGITGPEGHALSRPPMLEAEATGRAIRLASFVNTPLYVVHVMSIDAMEEIAKARKTGQKVIGEPVVSGLVLDDSKLWDPDFITAAKYVMSPPIRESGHNKALQAALSTGVLQLVGTDHCTFNSSQKAFGIDDFRKIPNGVNGIEERMHLVWDTMVESGQISVTDFVRITSTECARIFNIYPRKGAILVGSDADIIIFNPNSSFEINPRSHHSRTNTNVYEGRKGKGKVEVTISRGRIVWKDDELKVAPGSGKYIPMPPFGFLFDGIEKIDAKLVSSFKAPVHRFKSDV
;
A
#
# COMPACT_ATOMS: atom_id res chain seq x y z
N MET A 1 29.56 64.69 9.66
CA MET A 1 28.63 65.30 10.64
C MET A 1 27.56 64.25 10.94
N ALA A 2 27.75 63.35 11.91
CA ALA A 2 27.66 63.59 13.37
C ALA A 2 26.27 64.18 13.72
N ILE A 3 25.28 63.34 14.04
CA ILE A 3 24.92 62.82 15.39
C ILE A 3 24.31 63.90 16.30
N SER A 4 23.04 63.72 16.70
CA SER A 4 22.52 63.81 18.08
C SER A 4 20.98 63.65 18.03
N GLN A 5 20.39 62.47 18.29
CA GLN A 5 20.04 61.86 19.60
C GLN A 5 18.94 62.60 20.38
N ILE A 6 18.01 62.01 21.15
CA ILE A 6 17.50 60.66 21.52
C ILE A 6 16.28 60.95 22.46
N ILE A 7 15.30 60.04 22.58
CA ILE A 7 14.55 59.60 23.80
C ILE A 7 13.29 58.86 23.25
N SER A 8 13.31 57.53 23.07
CA SER A 8 13.11 56.43 24.03
C SER A 8 11.69 56.35 24.61
N LEU A 9 10.91 55.33 24.21
CA LEU A 9 10.49 54.24 25.11
C LEU A 9 9.84 53.07 24.33
N PHE A 10 10.17 51.87 24.81
CA PHE A 10 9.84 50.51 24.36
C PHE A 10 8.33 50.19 24.25
N LEU A 11 7.94 49.31 23.30
CA LEU A 11 7.39 47.98 23.65
C LEU A 11 7.23 47.03 22.44
N LEU A 12 7.83 45.85 22.64
CA LEU A 12 7.77 44.54 22.00
C LEU A 12 6.39 44.10 21.43
N HIS A 13 6.40 43.25 20.37
CA HIS A 13 5.40 42.25 19.86
C HIS A 13 5.23 42.41 18.33
N LEU A 14 5.27 41.42 17.43
CA LEU A 14 5.34 39.96 17.48
C LEU A 14 5.67 39.50 16.03
N LEU A 15 6.76 38.76 15.82
CA LEU A 15 7.05 38.07 14.56
C LEU A 15 6.19 36.81 14.50
N LEU A 16 5.24 36.73 13.56
CA LEU A 16 4.51 35.52 13.23
C LEU A 16 5.27 34.75 12.13
N PRO A 17 5.67 33.48 12.34
CA PRO A 17 6.16 32.64 11.26
C PRO A 17 4.99 32.12 10.43
N LEU A 18 5.14 32.14 9.11
CA LEU A 18 4.31 31.45 8.14
C LEU A 18 4.23 29.96 8.51
N ALA A 19 3.11 29.55 9.09
CA ALA A 19 2.78 28.15 9.27
C ALA A 19 2.42 27.57 7.90
N SER A 20 3.33 26.76 7.37
CA SER A 20 3.04 25.82 6.27
C SER A 20 1.89 24.93 6.72
N ILE A 21 0.72 25.09 6.10
CA ILE A 21 -0.43 24.21 6.31
C ILE A 21 -0.07 22.85 5.71
N SER A 22 0.45 21.96 6.57
CA SER A 22 0.55 20.53 6.30
C SER A 22 -0.86 19.98 6.18
N LEU A 23 -1.32 19.72 4.96
CA LEU A 23 -2.49 18.90 4.68
C LEU A 23 -2.15 17.43 5.00
N SER A 24 -2.07 17.08 6.28
CA SER A 24 -2.07 15.68 6.71
C SER A 24 -3.51 15.21 6.89
N GLN A 25 -4.10 14.61 5.85
CA GLN A 25 -5.21 13.68 6.04
C GLN A 25 -4.70 12.27 5.73
N SER A 26 -4.84 11.42 6.75
CA SER A 26 -4.35 10.05 6.82
C SER A 26 -4.94 9.18 5.73
N SER A 27 -4.14 8.83 4.72
CA SER A 27 -4.30 7.56 4.02
C SER A 27 -4.21 6.43 5.05
N HIS A 28 -5.24 5.59 5.18
CA HIS A 28 -5.23 4.42 6.08
C HIS A 28 -4.33 3.27 5.58
N GLN A 29 -3.34 3.56 4.73
CA GLN A 29 -2.16 2.72 4.53
C GLN A 29 -1.03 3.31 5.39
N LEU A 30 -0.63 2.61 6.45
CA LEU A 30 0.65 2.88 7.10
C LEU A 30 1.75 2.58 6.08
N ILE A 31 2.24 3.61 5.40
CA ILE A 31 3.38 3.57 4.48
C ILE A 31 4.57 4.14 5.24
N CYS A 32 5.63 3.35 5.47
CA CYS A 32 6.93 3.95 5.77
C CYS A 32 7.56 4.39 4.46
N GLU A 33 7.76 5.70 4.31
CA GLU A 33 8.64 6.27 3.30
C GLU A 33 10.09 5.94 3.64
N VAL A 34 10.85 5.40 2.69
CA VAL A 34 12.28 5.14 2.86
C VAL A 34 13.03 6.42 2.50
N GLY A 35 13.41 7.20 3.52
CA GLY A 35 14.33 8.32 3.36
C GLY A 35 15.75 7.84 3.01
N THR A 36 16.43 8.55 2.11
CA THR A 36 17.82 8.32 1.72
C THR A 36 18.77 8.79 2.82
N GLY A 37 19.02 7.94 3.82
CA GLY A 37 20.12 8.14 4.76
C GLY A 37 21.46 7.82 4.11
N ASN A 38 22.41 8.76 4.14
CA ASN A 38 23.78 8.58 3.64
C ASN A 38 24.44 7.33 4.24
N GLY A 39 24.78 6.37 3.38
CA GLY A 39 25.42 5.11 3.77
C GLY A 39 26.90 5.28 4.08
N GLY A 40 27.27 5.03 5.32
CA GLY A 40 28.64 4.65 5.69
C GLY A 40 28.85 3.16 5.39
N SER A 41 29.87 2.87 4.59
CA SER A 41 30.31 1.52 4.21
C SER A 41 30.85 0.74 5.41
N ILE A 42 30.37 -0.50 5.63
CA ILE A 42 31.12 -1.53 6.35
C ILE A 42 30.94 -2.84 5.56
N GLY A 43 32.05 -3.35 5.02
CA GLY A 43 32.11 -4.60 4.26
C GLY A 43 32.42 -5.82 5.12
N GLY A 44 32.23 -7.01 4.53
CA GLY A 44 32.80 -8.28 5.00
C GLY A 44 31.79 -9.43 5.12
N THR A 45 31.77 -10.31 4.13
CA THR A 45 31.06 -11.61 4.14
C THR A 45 31.80 -12.65 4.99
N SER A 46 31.08 -13.38 5.84
CA SER A 46 31.48 -14.69 6.37
C SER A 46 30.23 -15.52 6.67
N LEU A 47 30.12 -16.69 6.04
CA LEU A 47 29.14 -17.72 6.34
C LEU A 47 29.60 -18.45 7.62
N LEU A 48 29.04 -18.06 8.76
CA LEU A 48 29.16 -18.77 10.04
C LEU A 48 27.79 -19.37 10.42
N PRO A 49 27.75 -20.46 11.21
CA PRO A 49 26.48 -20.98 11.75
C PRO A 49 25.77 -19.85 12.51
N ALA A 50 24.44 -19.81 12.47
CA ALA A 50 23.64 -18.75 13.11
C ALA A 50 24.17 -18.49 14.53
N SER A 51 24.98 -17.44 14.70
CA SER A 51 25.54 -17.08 15.98
C SER A 51 24.39 -16.68 16.88
N LEU A 52 24.40 -17.12 18.14
CA LEU A 52 23.49 -16.64 19.17
C LEU A 52 23.55 -15.10 19.21
N SER A 53 22.61 -14.43 18.56
CA SER A 53 22.72 -13.00 18.28
C SER A 53 22.19 -12.24 19.49
N LYS A 54 23.09 -11.70 20.31
CA LYS A 54 22.74 -10.83 21.43
C LYS A 54 22.92 -9.37 21.03
N LEU A 55 21.86 -8.57 21.21
CA LEU A 55 21.80 -7.17 20.81
C LEU A 55 21.17 -6.33 21.91
N LEU A 56 21.78 -5.19 22.24
CA LEU A 56 21.19 -4.18 23.12
C LEU A 56 21.00 -2.87 22.35
N ILE A 57 19.76 -2.40 22.25
CA ILE A 57 19.45 -1.04 21.81
C ILE A 57 19.39 -0.16 23.05
N LYS A 58 20.34 0.76 23.23
CA LYS A 58 20.56 1.49 24.47
C LYS A 58 20.15 2.95 24.37
N GLY A 59 19.51 3.50 25.40
CA GLY A 59 19.25 4.93 25.57
C GLY A 59 18.10 5.51 24.74
N GLY A 60 17.32 4.67 24.07
CA GLY A 60 16.23 5.09 23.20
C GLY A 60 14.94 5.46 23.92
N THR A 61 14.05 6.15 23.20
CA THR A 61 12.64 6.27 23.57
C THR A 61 11.86 5.16 22.86
N VAL A 62 11.47 4.12 23.59
CA VAL A 62 10.65 3.03 23.06
C VAL A 62 9.22 3.53 22.88
N VAL A 63 8.71 3.46 21.65
CA VAL A 63 7.37 3.95 21.30
C VAL A 63 6.54 2.78 20.79
N ASN A 64 5.49 2.46 21.55
CA ASN A 64 4.43 1.57 21.13
C ASN A 64 3.18 2.38 20.82
N ALA A 65 2.21 1.79 20.10
CA ALA A 65 0.98 2.48 19.71
C ALA A 65 0.15 3.06 20.87
N HIS A 66 0.41 2.65 22.11
CA HIS A 66 -0.34 3.04 23.31
C HIS A 66 0.48 3.82 24.34
N ARG A 67 1.82 3.87 24.23
CA ARG A 67 2.69 4.56 25.19
C ARG A 67 4.10 4.79 24.63
N GLN A 68 4.80 5.75 25.22
CA GLN A 68 6.23 5.96 25.01
C GLN A 68 6.97 5.97 26.34
N GLU A 69 8.16 5.37 26.39
CA GLU A 69 9.01 5.33 27.59
C GLU A 69 10.50 5.34 27.23
N ARG A 70 11.34 5.93 28.09
CA ARG A 70 12.80 5.83 27.96
C ARG A 70 13.23 4.46 28.45
N ALA A 71 13.79 3.63 27.57
CA ALA A 71 14.19 2.27 27.91
C ALA A 71 15.28 1.76 26.97
N ASP A 72 16.06 0.80 27.46
CA ASP A 72 16.90 -0.04 26.62
C ASP A 72 16.06 -1.26 26.17
N VAL A 73 16.35 -1.79 24.97
CA VAL A 73 15.70 -3.00 24.42
C VAL A 73 16.77 -4.06 24.21
N TYR A 74 16.70 -5.14 24.99
CA TYR A 74 17.61 -6.27 24.89
C TYR A 74 16.98 -7.41 24.09
N VAL A 75 17.72 -7.90 23.11
CA VAL A 75 17.32 -8.92 22.16
C VAL A 75 18.30 -10.09 22.23
N GLU A 76 17.78 -11.30 22.36
CA GLU A 76 18.53 -12.55 22.26
C GLU A 76 17.84 -13.44 21.23
N ASP A 77 18.62 -13.98 20.29
CA ASP A 77 18.16 -14.93 19.26
C ASP A 77 16.92 -14.44 18.49
N GLY A 78 16.89 -13.14 18.20
CA GLY A 78 15.81 -12.48 17.46
C GLY A 78 14.57 -12.13 18.31
N ILE A 79 14.58 -12.41 19.61
CA ILE A 79 13.46 -12.15 20.53
C ILE A 79 13.81 -11.01 21.48
N ILE A 80 12.90 -10.04 21.65
CA ILE A 80 13.02 -9.02 22.70
C ILE A 80 12.78 -9.70 24.05
N VAL A 81 13.83 -9.86 24.85
CA VAL A 81 13.78 -10.53 26.16
C VAL A 81 13.65 -9.54 27.32
N ALA A 82 14.00 -8.27 27.12
CA ALA A 82 13.77 -7.22 28.12
C ALA A 82 13.60 -5.82 27.51
N VAL A 83 12.70 -5.04 28.10
CA VAL A 83 12.52 -3.59 27.83
C VAL A 83 12.50 -2.87 29.16
N LYS A 84 13.60 -2.19 29.51
CA LYS A 84 13.74 -1.45 30.79
C LYS A 84 14.92 -0.49 30.73
N PRO A 85 14.98 0.57 31.55
CA PRO A 85 16.14 1.46 31.58
C PRO A 85 17.40 0.76 32.11
N ASN A 86 18.57 1.21 31.66
CA ASN A 86 19.88 0.87 32.19
C ASN A 86 20.20 -0.64 32.20
N ILE A 87 19.87 -1.35 31.12
CA ILE A 87 20.26 -2.76 30.98
C ILE A 87 21.78 -2.84 30.89
N LYS A 88 22.37 -3.70 31.74
CA LYS A 88 23.79 -4.06 31.72
C LYS A 88 23.94 -5.36 30.95
N VAL A 89 24.90 -5.40 30.04
CA VAL A 89 25.22 -6.56 29.20
C VAL A 89 26.71 -6.81 29.24
N GLY A 90 27.13 -8.05 28.99
CA GLY A 90 28.55 -8.40 28.85
C GLY A 90 29.12 -7.96 27.50
N ASP A 91 30.44 -8.10 27.34
CA ASP A 91 31.18 -7.67 26.15
C ASP A 91 30.78 -8.44 24.87
N GLU A 92 30.11 -9.59 25.01
CA GLU A 92 29.63 -10.39 23.89
C GLU A 92 28.37 -9.84 23.20
N VAL A 93 27.76 -8.79 23.75
CA VAL A 93 26.52 -8.21 23.25
C VAL A 93 26.81 -7.04 22.32
N THR A 94 26.25 -7.07 21.11
CA THR A 94 26.32 -5.91 20.20
C THR A 94 25.47 -4.78 20.76
N VAL A 95 26.04 -3.59 20.96
CA VAL A 95 25.31 -2.41 21.48
C VAL A 95 25.04 -1.41 20.37
N LEU A 96 23.77 -1.04 20.19
CA LEU A 96 23.32 0.05 19.33
C LEU A 96 22.91 1.25 20.19
N ASP A 97 23.59 2.38 20.02
CA ASP A 97 23.22 3.61 20.70
C ASP A 97 22.01 4.29 20.02
N ALA A 98 20.88 4.23 20.71
CA ALA A 98 19.62 4.89 20.34
C ALA A 98 19.37 6.18 21.13
N THR A 99 20.38 6.75 21.78
CA THR A 99 20.23 8.02 22.51
C THR A 99 19.66 9.10 21.59
N GLY A 100 18.57 9.73 22.04
CA GLY A 100 17.85 10.76 21.27
C GLY A 100 17.01 10.22 20.11
N ARG A 101 16.88 8.90 19.95
CA ARG A 101 16.13 8.24 18.87
C ARG A 101 14.91 7.49 19.39
N TYR A 102 13.95 7.25 18.50
CA TYR A 102 12.79 6.41 18.77
C TYR A 102 13.07 4.95 18.40
N VAL A 103 12.72 4.02 19.28
CA VAL A 103 12.76 2.57 19.04
C VAL A 103 11.32 2.10 18.86
N MET A 104 10.98 1.70 17.65
CA MET A 104 9.59 1.44 17.23
C MET A 104 9.44 0.03 16.66
N PRO A 105 8.24 -0.57 16.75
CA PRO A 105 7.93 -1.77 16.00
C PRO A 105 8.16 -1.57 14.49
N GLY A 106 8.76 -2.56 13.83
CA GLY A 106 8.93 -2.55 12.38
C GLY A 106 7.62 -2.84 11.63
N ILE A 107 7.58 -2.43 10.37
CA ILE A 107 6.57 -2.88 9.39
C ILE A 107 7.19 -3.95 8.47
N ASN A 108 6.37 -4.87 7.97
CA ASN A 108 6.83 -6.00 7.15
C ASN A 108 6.30 -5.95 5.70
N SER A 109 5.86 -4.78 5.24
CA SER A 109 5.46 -4.54 3.85
C SER A 109 5.83 -3.13 3.44
N PHE A 110 6.26 -2.96 2.19
CA PHE A 110 6.80 -1.70 1.67
C PHE A 110 6.25 -1.41 0.28
N LYS A 111 5.62 -0.25 0.09
CA LYS A 111 5.08 0.19 -1.20
C LYS A 111 6.08 1.09 -1.92
N PHE A 112 6.52 0.67 -3.10
CA PHE A 112 7.38 1.43 -4.00
C PHE A 112 6.52 2.06 -5.10
N PHE A 113 6.67 3.36 -5.32
CA PHE A 113 5.98 4.05 -6.40
C PHE A 113 6.88 4.09 -7.64
N MET A 114 6.41 3.52 -8.75
CA MET A 114 7.09 3.59 -10.05
C MET A 114 6.58 4.78 -10.90
N ALA A 115 5.61 5.52 -10.35
CA ALA A 115 4.98 6.69 -10.93
C ALA A 115 5.09 7.90 -9.98
N TYR A 116 4.46 9.01 -10.36
CA TYR A 116 4.58 10.31 -9.69
C TYR A 116 6.01 10.87 -9.73
N LYS A 117 6.49 11.12 -10.95
CA LYS A 117 7.82 11.68 -11.23
C LYS A 117 8.04 12.98 -10.44
N GLY A 118 9.16 13.05 -9.72
CA GLY A 118 9.55 14.21 -8.92
C GLY A 118 8.96 14.27 -7.51
N THR A 119 8.09 13.33 -7.11
CA THR A 119 7.56 13.26 -5.74
C THR A 119 7.84 11.90 -5.10
N PHE A 120 7.21 10.83 -5.58
CA PHE A 120 7.30 9.49 -4.96
C PHE A 120 8.05 8.47 -5.82
N MET A 121 8.24 8.75 -7.11
CA MET A 121 8.84 7.81 -8.06
C MET A 121 10.24 7.38 -7.62
N VAL A 122 10.44 6.07 -7.48
CA VAL A 122 11.77 5.45 -7.35
C VAL A 122 12.26 4.94 -8.70
N ASP A 123 13.57 4.98 -8.90
CA ASP A 123 14.22 4.34 -10.06
C ASP A 123 14.40 2.83 -9.83
N ASP A 124 14.78 2.12 -10.89
CA ASP A 124 15.01 0.66 -10.85
C ASP A 124 16.13 0.27 -9.87
N ALA A 125 17.13 1.14 -9.67
CA ALA A 125 18.24 0.85 -8.77
C ALA A 125 17.78 0.88 -7.30
N VAL A 126 16.95 1.85 -6.92
CA VAL A 126 16.28 1.93 -5.61
C VAL A 126 15.31 0.76 -5.46
N LEU A 127 14.49 0.47 -6.48
CA LEU A 127 13.54 -0.64 -6.46
C LEU A 127 14.24 -1.99 -6.23
N LEU A 128 15.34 -2.25 -6.94
CA LEU A 128 16.15 -3.46 -6.76
C LEU A 128 16.76 -3.56 -5.35
N ARG A 129 17.31 -2.47 -4.82
CA ARG A 129 17.82 -2.45 -3.44
C ARG A 129 16.70 -2.69 -2.42
N GLY A 130 15.55 -2.06 -2.64
CA GLY A 130 14.34 -2.23 -1.84
C GLY A 130 13.87 -3.68 -1.84
N MET A 131 13.72 -4.30 -3.01
CA MET A 131 13.34 -5.71 -3.17
C MET A 131 14.33 -6.65 -2.49
N LYS A 132 15.64 -6.42 -2.62
CA LYS A 132 16.67 -7.21 -1.91
C LYS A 132 16.53 -7.07 -0.39
N ARG A 133 16.25 -5.85 0.10
CA ARG A 133 16.04 -5.62 1.53
C ARG A 133 14.77 -6.29 2.03
N CYS A 134 13.66 -6.16 1.30
CA CYS A 134 12.40 -6.85 1.55
C CYS A 134 12.62 -8.37 1.67
N LYS A 135 13.33 -8.96 0.71
CA LYS A 135 13.71 -10.38 0.75
C LYS A 135 14.47 -10.76 2.02
N SER A 136 15.52 -10.02 2.37
CA SER A 136 16.33 -10.30 3.57
C SER A 136 15.54 -10.18 4.89
N LEU A 137 14.48 -9.39 4.89
CA LEU A 137 13.62 -9.15 6.04
C LEU A 137 12.38 -10.07 6.06
N GLY A 138 12.16 -10.88 5.03
CA GLY A 138 10.90 -11.60 4.85
C GLY A 138 9.70 -10.66 4.71
N ALA A 139 9.92 -9.44 4.21
CA ALA A 139 8.92 -8.39 4.06
C ALA A 139 8.39 -8.33 2.63
N LEU A 140 7.11 -7.98 2.47
CA LEU A 140 6.46 -7.96 1.16
C LEU A 140 6.74 -6.64 0.42
N ALA A 141 7.35 -6.74 -0.77
CA ALA A 141 7.46 -5.62 -1.69
C ALA A 141 6.14 -5.42 -2.45
N MET A 142 5.57 -4.22 -2.34
CA MET A 142 4.37 -3.78 -3.05
C MET A 142 4.74 -2.70 -4.06
N VAL A 143 4.07 -2.65 -5.22
CA VAL A 143 4.37 -1.63 -6.24
C VAL A 143 3.10 -0.93 -6.73
N HIS A 144 3.14 0.41 -6.75
CA HIS A 144 2.27 1.19 -7.64
C HIS A 144 2.96 1.23 -9.01
N ALA A 145 2.38 0.52 -9.97
CA ALA A 145 3.05 0.20 -11.22
C ALA A 145 2.43 0.95 -12.41
N GLU A 146 2.84 2.20 -12.62
CA GLU A 146 2.72 2.92 -13.90
C GLU A 146 4.10 3.44 -14.29
N ASN A 147 4.41 3.56 -15.59
CA ASN A 147 5.66 4.16 -16.03
C ASN A 147 5.65 5.68 -15.79
N GLY A 148 6.26 6.15 -14.70
CA GLY A 148 6.20 7.57 -14.30
C GLY A 148 6.77 8.56 -15.31
N ASP A 149 7.80 8.19 -16.07
CA ASP A 149 8.37 9.04 -17.12
C ASP A 149 7.42 9.18 -18.31
N ALA A 150 6.85 8.07 -18.77
CA ALA A 150 5.89 8.07 -19.87
C ALA A 150 4.56 8.72 -19.49
N VAL A 151 4.11 8.57 -18.23
CA VAL A 151 2.95 9.30 -17.69
C VAL A 151 3.21 10.80 -17.72
N PHE A 152 4.39 11.26 -17.26
CA PHE A 152 4.73 12.69 -17.28
C PHE A 152 4.74 13.26 -18.71
N GLU A 153 5.32 12.53 -19.67
CA GLU A 153 5.29 12.89 -21.08
C GLU A 153 3.85 12.90 -21.65
N GLY A 154 3.03 11.90 -21.31
CA GLY A 154 1.62 11.85 -21.68
C GLY A 154 0.82 13.03 -21.14
N GLN A 155 1.10 13.45 -19.90
CA GLN A 155 0.47 14.63 -19.29
C GLN A 155 0.82 15.90 -20.05
N LYS A 156 2.10 16.10 -20.38
CA LYS A 156 2.57 17.24 -21.19
C LYS A 156 1.86 17.27 -22.54
N ARG A 157 1.79 16.12 -23.22
CA ARG A 157 1.13 15.96 -24.52
C ARG A 157 -0.36 16.32 -24.50
N MET A 158 -1.08 16.01 -23.42
CA MET A 158 -2.50 16.39 -23.29
C MET A 158 -2.64 17.91 -23.16
N ILE A 159 -1.83 18.53 -22.32
CA ILE A 159 -1.86 19.98 -22.09
C ILE A 159 -1.48 20.77 -23.35
N GLU A 160 -0.48 20.33 -24.11
CA GLU A 160 -0.08 20.95 -25.38
C GLU A 160 -1.19 20.92 -26.44
N ARG A 161 -2.17 20.01 -26.29
CA ARG A 161 -3.35 19.90 -27.15
C ARG A 161 -4.58 20.64 -26.61
N GLY A 162 -4.43 21.38 -25.51
CA GLY A 162 -5.53 22.09 -24.85
C GLY A 162 -6.47 21.16 -24.07
N ILE A 163 -6.10 19.90 -23.84
CA ILE A 163 -6.88 18.95 -23.04
C ILE A 163 -6.50 19.13 -21.57
N THR A 164 -7.30 19.90 -20.84
CA THR A 164 -7.06 20.24 -19.43
C THR A 164 -8.04 19.60 -18.46
N GLY A 165 -9.13 19.00 -18.95
CA GLY A 165 -10.17 18.37 -18.14
C GLY A 165 -9.82 16.97 -17.63
N PRO A 166 -10.67 16.37 -16.76
CA PRO A 166 -10.46 15.05 -16.17
C PRO A 166 -10.20 13.91 -17.18
N GLU A 167 -10.73 13.97 -18.39
CA GLU A 167 -10.46 13.05 -19.49
C GLU A 167 -8.96 13.03 -19.88
N GLY A 168 -8.30 14.18 -19.80
CA GLY A 168 -6.86 14.31 -20.01
C GLY A 168 -6.05 13.47 -19.02
N HIS A 169 -6.58 13.25 -17.80
CA HIS A 169 -5.93 12.38 -16.81
C HIS A 169 -5.84 10.95 -17.32
N ALA A 170 -6.94 10.34 -17.78
CA ALA A 170 -6.94 8.98 -18.28
C ALA A 170 -6.13 8.85 -19.60
N LEU A 171 -6.30 9.81 -20.52
CA LEU A 171 -5.59 9.83 -21.80
C LEU A 171 -4.07 9.97 -21.64
N SER A 172 -3.60 10.64 -20.58
CA SER A 172 -2.17 10.80 -20.30
C SER A 172 -1.45 9.51 -19.89
N ARG A 173 -2.19 8.46 -19.54
CA ARG A 173 -1.65 7.23 -18.93
C ARG A 173 -2.39 5.98 -19.40
N PRO A 174 -2.29 5.62 -20.70
CA PRO A 174 -3.00 4.47 -21.25
C PRO A 174 -2.61 3.15 -20.56
N PRO A 175 -3.45 2.10 -20.63
CA PRO A 175 -3.23 0.80 -19.98
C PRO A 175 -1.83 0.21 -20.19
N MET A 176 -1.25 0.38 -21.37
CA MET A 176 0.09 -0.08 -21.69
C MET A 176 1.19 0.45 -20.74
N LEU A 177 1.02 1.63 -20.12
CA LEU A 177 1.99 2.17 -19.17
C LEU A 177 1.91 1.51 -17.80
N GLU A 178 0.72 1.04 -17.41
CA GLU A 178 0.51 0.20 -16.23
C GLU A 178 1.13 -1.19 -16.45
N ALA A 179 0.95 -1.74 -17.66
CA ALA A 179 1.51 -3.01 -18.06
C ALA A 179 3.03 -3.02 -18.10
N GLU A 180 3.65 -1.98 -18.69
CA GLU A 180 5.11 -1.86 -18.75
C GLU A 180 5.72 -1.91 -17.35
N ALA A 181 5.22 -1.07 -16.45
CA ALA A 181 5.75 -0.99 -15.09
C ALA A 181 5.45 -2.27 -14.30
N THR A 182 4.27 -2.87 -14.47
CA THR A 182 3.92 -4.16 -13.85
C THR A 182 4.89 -5.25 -14.30
N GLY A 183 5.09 -5.37 -15.61
CA GLY A 183 6.02 -6.30 -16.22
C GLY A 183 7.46 -6.07 -15.78
N ARG A 184 7.91 -4.82 -15.71
CA ARG A 184 9.26 -4.47 -15.24
C ARG A 184 9.46 -4.86 -13.77
N ALA A 185 8.53 -4.50 -12.89
CA ALA A 185 8.59 -4.88 -11.47
C ALA A 185 8.63 -6.39 -11.29
N ILE A 186 7.81 -7.14 -12.04
CA ILE A 186 7.78 -8.60 -12.04
C ILE A 186 9.15 -9.19 -12.42
N ARG A 187 9.77 -8.68 -13.48
CA ARG A 187 11.09 -9.15 -13.95
C ARG A 187 12.19 -8.85 -12.92
N LEU A 188 12.17 -7.66 -12.32
CA LEU A 188 13.12 -7.28 -11.26
C LEU A 188 12.94 -8.12 -9.99
N ALA A 189 11.69 -8.38 -9.58
CA ALA A 189 11.39 -9.26 -8.45
C ALA A 189 11.83 -10.71 -8.73
N SER A 190 11.69 -11.17 -9.97
CA SER A 190 12.18 -12.49 -10.43
C SER A 190 13.70 -12.57 -10.32
N PHE A 191 14.41 -11.53 -10.79
CA PHE A 191 15.87 -11.43 -10.69
C PHE A 191 16.37 -11.46 -9.23
N VAL A 192 15.65 -10.82 -8.31
CA VAL A 192 15.96 -10.86 -6.87
C VAL A 192 15.50 -12.17 -6.22
N ASN A 193 14.61 -12.93 -6.87
CA ASN A 193 13.89 -14.07 -6.34
C ASN A 193 13.16 -13.73 -5.02
N THR A 194 12.23 -12.76 -5.10
CA THR A 194 11.38 -12.31 -3.99
C THR A 194 9.91 -12.25 -4.42
N PRO A 195 8.93 -12.41 -3.51
CA PRO A 195 7.52 -12.20 -3.82
C PRO A 195 7.26 -10.73 -4.14
N LEU A 196 6.27 -10.50 -5.00
CA LEU A 196 5.84 -9.16 -5.42
C LEU A 196 4.34 -9.03 -5.29
N TYR A 197 3.88 -7.88 -4.80
CA TYR A 197 2.48 -7.51 -4.75
C TYR A 197 2.24 -6.27 -5.63
N VAL A 198 1.41 -6.40 -6.65
CA VAL A 198 0.98 -5.30 -7.53
C VAL A 198 -0.34 -4.77 -6.99
N VAL A 199 -0.32 -3.57 -6.40
CA VAL A 199 -1.52 -2.91 -5.87
C VAL A 199 -2.37 -2.35 -7.01
N HIS A 200 -3.66 -2.13 -6.73
CA HIS A 200 -4.64 -1.46 -7.60
C HIS A 200 -4.45 -1.73 -9.11
N VAL A 201 -4.59 -3.01 -9.50
CA VAL A 201 -4.60 -3.46 -10.90
C VAL A 201 -5.89 -3.00 -11.56
N MET A 202 -5.78 -2.14 -12.57
CA MET A 202 -6.92 -1.47 -13.23
C MET A 202 -7.11 -1.91 -14.67
N SER A 203 -6.13 -2.55 -15.31
CA SER A 203 -6.17 -2.91 -16.73
C SER A 203 -5.97 -4.40 -17.04
N ILE A 204 -6.39 -4.78 -18.25
CA ILE A 204 -6.19 -6.12 -18.83
C ILE A 204 -4.69 -6.33 -19.04
N ASP A 205 -4.02 -5.32 -19.58
CA ASP A 205 -2.61 -5.35 -19.90
C ASP A 205 -1.74 -5.66 -18.66
N ALA A 206 -2.00 -5.00 -17.53
CA ALA A 206 -1.32 -5.29 -16.27
C ALA A 206 -1.69 -6.67 -15.69
N MET A 207 -2.97 -7.04 -15.77
CA MET A 207 -3.45 -8.38 -15.38
C MET A 207 -2.77 -9.48 -16.20
N GLU A 208 -2.53 -9.28 -17.49
CA GLU A 208 -1.86 -10.25 -18.37
C GLU A 208 -0.39 -10.46 -17.98
N GLU A 209 0.33 -9.41 -17.61
CA GLU A 209 1.71 -9.55 -17.09
C GLU A 209 1.73 -10.38 -15.79
N ILE A 210 0.76 -10.16 -14.90
CA ILE A 210 0.60 -10.96 -13.67
C ILE A 210 0.25 -12.41 -14.01
N ALA A 211 -0.66 -12.64 -14.95
CA ALA A 211 -1.06 -13.98 -15.39
C ALA A 211 0.14 -14.75 -15.97
N LYS A 212 0.95 -14.11 -16.83
CA LYS A 212 2.18 -14.69 -17.41
C LYS A 212 3.16 -15.08 -16.31
N ALA A 213 3.43 -14.19 -15.35
CA ALA A 213 4.33 -14.46 -14.23
C ALA A 213 3.88 -15.64 -13.39
N ARG A 214 2.60 -15.66 -12.99
CA ARG A 214 2.02 -16.74 -12.18
C ARG A 214 2.02 -18.08 -12.92
N LYS A 215 1.76 -18.08 -14.24
CA LYS A 215 1.84 -19.29 -15.09
C LYS A 215 3.25 -19.90 -15.07
N THR A 216 4.30 -19.09 -14.92
CA THR A 216 5.69 -19.56 -14.76
C THR A 216 6.08 -19.96 -13.33
N GLY A 217 5.13 -19.93 -12.39
CA GLY A 217 5.35 -20.27 -10.98
C GLY A 217 5.92 -19.12 -10.13
N GLN A 218 6.01 -17.91 -10.69
CA GLN A 218 6.47 -16.75 -9.92
C GLN A 218 5.43 -16.36 -8.87
N LYS A 219 5.91 -16.00 -7.66
CA LYS A 219 5.07 -15.57 -6.54
C LYS A 219 4.68 -14.10 -6.66
N VAL A 220 3.76 -13.84 -7.59
CA VAL A 220 3.19 -12.51 -7.83
C VAL A 220 1.73 -12.47 -7.36
N ILE A 221 1.41 -11.43 -6.62
CA ILE A 221 0.07 -11.08 -6.16
C ILE A 221 -0.41 -9.87 -6.97
N GLY A 222 -1.64 -9.91 -7.46
CA GLY A 222 -2.36 -8.78 -8.05
C GLY A 222 -3.62 -8.48 -7.26
N GLU A 223 -3.79 -7.20 -6.92
CA GLU A 223 -4.96 -6.66 -6.23
C GLU A 223 -5.71 -5.69 -7.14
N PRO A 224 -6.81 -6.07 -7.78
CA PRO A 224 -7.76 -5.11 -8.33
C PRO A 224 -8.48 -4.38 -7.20
N VAL A 225 -9.01 -3.20 -7.51
CA VAL A 225 -9.86 -2.42 -6.59
C VAL A 225 -11.30 -2.39 -7.08
N VAL A 226 -12.25 -2.26 -6.15
CA VAL A 226 -13.68 -2.32 -6.47
C VAL A 226 -14.11 -1.29 -7.52
N SER A 227 -13.49 -0.10 -7.59
CA SER A 227 -13.72 0.86 -8.69
C SER A 227 -13.40 0.26 -10.05
N GLY A 228 -12.25 -0.40 -10.21
CA GLY A 228 -11.87 -1.10 -11.45
C GLY A 228 -12.72 -2.34 -11.75
N LEU A 229 -13.39 -2.92 -10.74
CA LEU A 229 -14.30 -4.05 -10.96
C LEU A 229 -15.68 -3.63 -11.42
N VAL A 230 -16.21 -2.49 -10.99
CA VAL A 230 -17.63 -2.18 -11.19
C VAL A 230 -17.89 -0.94 -12.03
N LEU A 231 -16.91 -0.05 -12.18
CA LEU A 231 -17.01 1.17 -12.97
C LEU A 231 -16.32 1.04 -14.33
N ASP A 232 -16.63 1.97 -15.23
CA ASP A 232 -15.88 2.28 -16.43
C ASP A 232 -15.58 3.79 -16.46
N ASP A 233 -14.80 4.22 -17.44
CA ASP A 233 -14.31 5.59 -17.57
C ASP A 233 -15.33 6.57 -18.17
N SER A 234 -16.56 6.13 -18.50
CA SER A 234 -17.56 6.98 -19.15
C SER A 234 -17.83 8.29 -18.40
N LYS A 235 -17.75 8.26 -17.07
CA LYS A 235 -17.96 9.44 -16.21
C LYS A 235 -16.85 10.47 -16.27
N LEU A 236 -15.65 10.12 -16.75
CA LEU A 236 -14.60 11.12 -17.01
C LEU A 236 -14.95 12.05 -18.18
N TRP A 237 -15.91 11.66 -19.01
CA TRP A 237 -16.38 12.43 -20.18
C TRP A 237 -17.65 13.24 -19.91
N ASP A 238 -18.09 13.31 -18.65
CA ASP A 238 -19.24 14.13 -18.25
C ASP A 238 -18.92 15.62 -18.46
N PRO A 239 -19.82 16.41 -19.08
CA PRO A 239 -19.58 17.84 -19.32
C PRO A 239 -19.50 18.65 -18.01
N ASP A 240 -20.06 18.16 -16.90
CA ASP A 240 -19.87 18.79 -15.60
C ASP A 240 -18.54 18.35 -14.99
N PHE A 241 -17.61 19.30 -14.86
CA PHE A 241 -16.30 19.08 -14.27
C PHE A 241 -16.38 18.42 -12.89
N ILE A 242 -17.32 18.88 -12.03
CA ILE A 242 -17.44 18.36 -10.66
C ILE A 242 -17.83 16.89 -10.68
N THR A 243 -18.69 16.48 -11.62
CA THR A 243 -19.06 15.08 -11.83
C THR A 243 -17.89 14.26 -12.36
N ALA A 244 -17.19 14.73 -13.40
CA ALA A 244 -16.06 14.01 -13.98
C ALA A 244 -14.89 13.87 -13.01
N ALA A 245 -14.53 14.93 -12.28
CA ALA A 245 -13.39 14.95 -11.37
C ALA A 245 -13.51 13.96 -10.20
N LYS A 246 -14.74 13.53 -9.83
CA LYS A 246 -14.98 12.48 -8.81
C LYS A 246 -14.22 11.19 -9.13
N TYR A 247 -14.09 10.85 -10.42
CA TYR A 247 -13.56 9.57 -10.90
C TYR A 247 -12.04 9.58 -11.12
N VAL A 248 -11.37 10.71 -10.91
CA VAL A 248 -9.92 10.83 -11.09
C VAL A 248 -9.16 10.06 -10.00
N MET A 249 -8.49 8.98 -10.39
CA MET A 249 -7.56 8.18 -9.59
C MET A 249 -6.43 7.61 -10.46
N SER A 250 -5.40 7.03 -9.84
CA SER A 250 -4.21 6.51 -10.53
C SER A 250 -3.83 5.10 -10.04
N PRO A 251 -3.74 4.08 -10.92
CA PRO A 251 -4.11 4.12 -12.34
C PRO A 251 -5.61 4.46 -12.52
N PRO A 252 -6.01 5.02 -13.66
CA PRO A 252 -7.39 5.47 -13.86
C PRO A 252 -8.34 4.28 -14.00
N ILE A 253 -9.61 4.53 -13.68
CA ILE A 253 -10.71 3.65 -14.13
C ILE A 253 -10.64 3.59 -15.65
N ARG A 254 -10.76 2.39 -16.22
CA ARG A 254 -10.55 2.12 -17.64
C ARG A 254 -11.87 2.02 -18.40
N GLU A 255 -11.77 2.01 -19.72
CA GLU A 255 -12.90 1.74 -20.61
C GLU A 255 -13.59 0.40 -20.29
N SER A 256 -14.84 0.29 -20.72
CA SER A 256 -15.64 -0.92 -20.54
C SER A 256 -14.94 -2.15 -21.15
N GLY A 257 -15.05 -3.30 -20.47
CA GLY A 257 -14.38 -4.55 -20.84
C GLY A 257 -13.23 -4.89 -19.89
N HIS A 258 -12.46 -3.89 -19.45
CA HIS A 258 -11.42 -4.09 -18.43
C HIS A 258 -12.01 -4.64 -17.13
N ASN A 259 -13.10 -4.04 -16.66
CA ASN A 259 -13.85 -4.48 -15.48
C ASN A 259 -14.24 -5.97 -15.54
N LYS A 260 -14.76 -6.44 -16.67
CA LYS A 260 -15.15 -7.85 -16.88
C LYS A 260 -13.95 -8.78 -16.89
N ALA A 261 -12.83 -8.38 -17.48
CA ALA A 261 -11.61 -9.16 -17.45
C ALA A 261 -11.05 -9.29 -16.03
N LEU A 262 -11.03 -8.21 -15.25
CA LEU A 262 -10.59 -8.23 -13.85
C LEU A 262 -11.50 -9.10 -12.97
N GLN A 263 -12.82 -9.04 -13.18
CA GLN A 263 -13.78 -9.95 -12.53
C GLN A 263 -13.47 -11.42 -12.84
N ALA A 264 -13.21 -11.76 -14.11
CA ALA A 264 -12.84 -13.13 -14.52
C ALA A 264 -11.47 -13.57 -13.96
N ALA A 265 -10.52 -12.65 -13.85
CA ALA A 265 -9.22 -12.92 -13.28
C ALA A 265 -9.29 -13.21 -11.77
N LEU A 266 -10.20 -12.56 -11.04
CA LEU A 266 -10.49 -12.86 -9.63
C LEU A 266 -11.21 -14.21 -9.46
N SER A 267 -12.17 -14.52 -10.32
CA SER A 267 -12.91 -15.79 -10.25
C SER A 267 -12.01 -17.00 -10.50
N THR A 268 -11.00 -16.84 -11.37
CA THR A 268 -10.03 -17.90 -11.71
C THR A 268 -8.77 -17.90 -10.84
N GLY A 269 -8.60 -16.94 -9.92
CA GLY A 269 -7.45 -16.85 -9.01
C GLY A 269 -6.15 -16.31 -9.67
N VAL A 270 -6.24 -15.75 -10.88
CA VAL A 270 -5.17 -14.96 -11.50
C VAL A 270 -4.88 -13.72 -10.67
N LEU A 271 -5.93 -13.05 -10.19
CA LEU A 271 -5.87 -12.01 -9.16
C LEU A 271 -6.38 -12.59 -7.82
N GLN A 272 -5.82 -12.15 -6.69
CA GLN A 272 -5.96 -12.88 -5.43
C GLN A 272 -7.01 -12.30 -4.50
N LEU A 273 -7.10 -10.98 -4.42
CA LEU A 273 -7.93 -10.26 -3.46
C LEU A 273 -8.41 -8.93 -4.02
N VAL A 274 -9.45 -8.36 -3.42
CA VAL A 274 -10.01 -7.07 -3.82
C VAL A 274 -9.80 -5.99 -2.76
N GLY A 275 -9.17 -4.89 -3.17
CA GLY A 275 -8.96 -3.68 -2.38
C GLY A 275 -9.93 -2.55 -2.73
N THR A 276 -9.64 -1.34 -2.25
CA THR A 276 -10.42 -0.13 -2.55
C THR A 276 -9.58 1.06 -2.98
N ASP A 277 -8.31 1.09 -2.55
CA ASP A 277 -7.46 2.29 -2.62
C ASP A 277 -8.16 3.56 -2.10
N HIS A 278 -8.92 3.41 -1.01
CA HIS A 278 -9.74 4.49 -0.46
C HIS A 278 -8.88 5.70 -0.09
N CYS A 279 -8.98 6.74 -0.90
CA CYS A 279 -8.27 8.02 -0.76
C CYS A 279 -9.24 9.10 -1.21
N THR A 280 -9.94 9.73 -0.28
CA THR A 280 -11.09 10.57 -0.60
C THR A 280 -10.77 12.05 -0.52
N PHE A 281 -11.29 12.78 -1.51
CA PHE A 281 -11.27 14.22 -1.58
C PHE A 281 -12.70 14.69 -1.85
N ASN A 282 -13.14 15.76 -1.19
CA ASN A 282 -14.43 16.37 -1.46
C ASN A 282 -14.42 17.15 -2.78
N SER A 283 -15.59 17.56 -3.26
CA SER A 283 -15.74 18.29 -4.53
C SER A 283 -14.88 19.56 -4.58
N SER A 284 -14.78 20.30 -3.48
CA SER A 284 -13.98 21.54 -3.41
C SER A 284 -12.48 21.27 -3.51
N GLN A 285 -11.99 20.17 -2.94
CA GLN A 285 -10.60 19.74 -3.09
C GLN A 285 -10.32 19.27 -4.52
N LYS A 286 -11.24 18.52 -5.14
CA LYS A 286 -11.14 18.10 -6.55
C LYS A 286 -11.12 19.30 -7.51
N ALA A 287 -11.87 20.36 -7.20
CA ALA A 287 -11.93 21.60 -7.96
C ALA A 287 -10.60 22.38 -8.03
N PHE A 288 -9.58 22.02 -7.24
CA PHE A 288 -8.25 22.61 -7.36
C PHE A 288 -7.63 22.39 -8.75
N GLY A 289 -8.05 21.35 -9.48
CA GLY A 289 -7.62 21.09 -10.85
C GLY A 289 -8.65 21.42 -11.92
N ILE A 290 -9.56 22.36 -11.68
CA ILE A 290 -10.61 22.74 -12.67
C ILE A 290 -10.04 23.17 -14.02
N ASP A 291 -8.91 23.88 -14.02
CA ASP A 291 -8.23 24.35 -15.24
C ASP A 291 -7.03 23.46 -15.64
N ASP A 292 -6.72 22.42 -14.86
CA ASP A 292 -5.55 21.56 -15.07
C ASP A 292 -5.70 20.23 -14.32
N PHE A 293 -6.04 19.16 -15.05
CA PHE A 293 -6.26 17.84 -14.47
C PHE A 293 -5.10 17.30 -13.64
N ARG A 294 -3.86 17.75 -13.91
CA ARG A 294 -2.65 17.33 -13.18
C ARG A 294 -2.69 17.77 -11.72
N LYS A 295 -3.51 18.78 -11.40
CA LYS A 295 -3.71 19.32 -10.05
C LYS A 295 -4.92 18.70 -9.34
N ILE A 296 -5.72 17.87 -10.01
CA ILE A 296 -6.83 17.17 -9.36
C ILE A 296 -6.24 16.16 -8.36
N PRO A 297 -6.55 16.24 -7.06
CA PRO A 297 -6.09 15.24 -6.10
C PRO A 297 -6.65 13.87 -6.47
N ASN A 298 -5.77 12.88 -6.57
CA ASN A 298 -6.07 11.55 -7.09
C ASN A 298 -6.60 10.63 -6.00
N GLY A 299 -7.74 9.99 -6.24
CA GLY A 299 -8.34 9.03 -5.33
C GLY A 299 -9.87 9.03 -5.33
N VAL A 300 -10.44 7.91 -4.88
CA VAL A 300 -11.89 7.64 -4.82
C VAL A 300 -12.30 6.99 -3.49
N ASN A 301 -13.60 6.93 -3.21
CA ASN A 301 -14.17 6.17 -2.09
C ASN A 301 -14.30 4.66 -2.42
N GLY A 302 -14.68 3.84 -1.43
CA GLY A 302 -14.85 2.39 -1.65
C GLY A 302 -14.78 1.52 -0.40
N ILE A 303 -14.25 2.02 0.74
CA ILE A 303 -14.05 1.21 1.96
C ILE A 303 -15.36 0.65 2.53
N GLU A 304 -16.45 1.40 2.42
CA GLU A 304 -17.78 1.04 2.89
C GLU A 304 -18.52 0.18 1.86
N GLU A 305 -18.34 0.50 0.58
CA GLU A 305 -19.10 -0.06 -0.52
C GLU A 305 -18.56 -1.41 -0.99
N ARG A 306 -17.26 -1.70 -0.77
CA ARG A 306 -16.56 -2.87 -1.33
C ARG A 306 -17.31 -4.18 -1.16
N MET A 307 -17.77 -4.48 0.05
CA MET A 307 -18.41 -5.77 0.35
C MET A 307 -19.72 -5.94 -0.42
N HIS A 308 -20.54 -4.89 -0.45
CA HIS A 308 -21.84 -4.85 -1.13
C HIS A 308 -21.67 -4.96 -2.65
N LEU A 309 -20.77 -4.16 -3.22
CA LEU A 309 -20.54 -4.11 -4.66
C LEU A 309 -19.92 -5.40 -5.21
N VAL A 310 -18.97 -6.01 -4.48
CA VAL A 310 -18.35 -7.27 -4.91
C VAL A 310 -19.36 -8.42 -4.81
N TRP A 311 -20.20 -8.45 -3.76
CA TRP A 311 -21.28 -9.43 -3.65
C TRP A 311 -22.25 -9.33 -4.83
N ASP A 312 -22.83 -8.16 -5.03
CA ASP A 312 -23.81 -7.93 -6.09
C ASP A 312 -23.23 -8.21 -7.48
N THR A 313 -22.01 -7.72 -7.75
CA THR A 313 -21.41 -7.86 -9.08
C THR A 313 -21.00 -9.29 -9.40
N MET A 314 -20.50 -10.06 -8.42
CA MET A 314 -19.81 -11.33 -8.69
C MET A 314 -20.50 -12.55 -8.08
N VAL A 315 -21.16 -12.43 -6.93
CA VAL A 315 -21.88 -13.54 -6.28
C VAL A 315 -23.28 -13.68 -6.85
N GLU A 316 -24.06 -12.58 -6.88
CA GLU A 316 -25.44 -12.61 -7.40
C GLU A 316 -25.48 -12.92 -8.90
N SER A 317 -24.45 -12.53 -9.65
CA SER A 317 -24.30 -12.88 -11.07
C SER A 317 -23.90 -14.34 -11.31
N GLY A 318 -23.55 -15.10 -10.26
CA GLY A 318 -23.08 -16.48 -10.35
C GLY A 318 -21.64 -16.63 -10.83
N GLN A 319 -20.87 -15.55 -10.92
CA GLN A 319 -19.48 -15.59 -11.39
C GLN A 319 -18.52 -16.20 -10.36
N ILE A 320 -18.81 -16.02 -9.07
CA ILE A 320 -18.06 -16.61 -7.96
C ILE A 320 -19.01 -17.19 -6.90
N SER A 321 -18.51 -18.15 -6.13
CA SER A 321 -19.26 -18.69 -4.98
C SER A 321 -19.19 -17.76 -3.76
N VAL A 322 -20.05 -18.02 -2.76
CA VAL A 322 -19.94 -17.37 -1.43
C VAL A 322 -18.59 -17.63 -0.78
N THR A 323 -18.02 -18.82 -0.98
CA THR A 323 -16.69 -19.18 -0.46
C THR A 323 -15.60 -18.36 -1.14
N ASP A 324 -15.70 -18.12 -2.44
CA ASP A 324 -14.80 -17.24 -3.17
C ASP A 324 -14.90 -15.79 -2.72
N PHE A 325 -16.11 -15.31 -2.42
CA PHE A 325 -16.32 -13.99 -1.83
C PHE A 325 -15.55 -13.83 -0.52
N VAL A 326 -15.64 -14.80 0.40
CA VAL A 326 -14.86 -14.79 1.65
C VAL A 326 -13.35 -14.82 1.37
N ARG A 327 -12.93 -15.68 0.43
CA ARG A 327 -11.53 -15.83 0.00
C ARG A 327 -10.93 -14.49 -0.45
N ILE A 328 -11.55 -13.82 -1.43
CA ILE A 328 -10.99 -12.60 -2.05
C ILE A 328 -11.18 -11.35 -1.18
N THR A 329 -12.12 -11.34 -0.25
CA THR A 329 -12.40 -10.15 0.58
C THR A 329 -11.71 -10.17 1.94
N SER A 330 -11.26 -11.34 2.42
CA SER A 330 -10.67 -11.49 3.76
C SER A 330 -9.54 -12.53 3.85
N THR A 331 -9.78 -13.79 3.47
CA THR A 331 -8.85 -14.89 3.76
C THR A 331 -7.52 -14.74 3.02
N GLU A 332 -7.52 -14.39 1.74
CA GLU A 332 -6.28 -14.21 0.97
C GLU A 332 -5.44 -13.06 1.51
N CYS A 333 -6.08 -11.94 1.89
CA CYS A 333 -5.39 -10.83 2.55
C CYS A 333 -4.72 -11.30 3.84
N ALA A 334 -5.43 -12.04 4.71
CA ALA A 334 -4.87 -12.56 5.94
C ALA A 334 -3.70 -13.54 5.70
N ARG A 335 -3.77 -14.36 4.65
CA ARG A 335 -2.66 -15.26 4.27
C ARG A 335 -1.45 -14.49 3.76
N ILE A 336 -1.64 -13.56 2.82
CA ILE A 336 -0.59 -12.75 2.20
C ILE A 336 0.18 -11.96 3.26
N PHE A 337 -0.53 -11.37 4.21
CA PHE A 337 0.05 -10.61 5.31
C PHE A 337 0.40 -11.46 6.55
N ASN A 338 0.37 -12.78 6.42
CA ASN A 338 0.83 -13.76 7.42
C ASN A 338 0.13 -13.68 8.79
N ILE A 339 -1.17 -13.43 8.78
CA ILE A 339 -2.03 -13.35 9.98
C ILE A 339 -3.24 -14.29 9.93
N TYR A 340 -3.24 -15.26 9.01
CA TYR A 340 -4.19 -16.37 8.99
C TYR A 340 -3.71 -17.50 9.93
N PRO A 341 -4.59 -18.18 10.71
CA PRO A 341 -6.04 -18.01 10.79
C PRO A 341 -6.50 -16.99 11.85
N ARG A 342 -5.60 -16.19 12.44
CA ARG A 342 -6.00 -15.16 13.42
C ARG A 342 -7.06 -14.21 12.84
N LYS A 343 -6.95 -13.83 11.56
CA LYS A 343 -7.97 -13.09 10.80
C LYS A 343 -8.37 -13.84 9.53
N GLY A 344 -9.50 -13.44 8.95
CA GLY A 344 -10.01 -14.01 7.69
C GLY A 344 -10.50 -15.45 7.82
N ALA A 345 -10.88 -15.88 9.02
CA ALA A 345 -11.39 -17.21 9.33
C ALA A 345 -12.43 -17.16 10.46
N ILE A 346 -13.41 -18.06 10.41
CA ILE A 346 -14.31 -18.37 11.53
C ILE A 346 -13.86 -19.72 12.10
N LEU A 347 -12.85 -19.69 12.98
CA LEU A 347 -12.26 -20.87 13.61
C LEU A 347 -12.05 -20.61 15.11
N VAL A 348 -12.02 -21.68 15.90
CA VAL A 348 -11.66 -21.59 17.33
C VAL A 348 -10.27 -20.96 17.45
N GLY A 349 -10.17 -19.86 18.21
CA GLY A 349 -8.93 -19.12 18.42
C GLY A 349 -8.69 -17.92 17.47
N SER A 350 -9.52 -17.74 16.43
CA SER A 350 -9.47 -16.54 15.58
C SER A 350 -9.98 -15.29 16.31
N ASP A 351 -9.51 -14.11 15.90
CA ASP A 351 -10.09 -12.84 16.34
C ASP A 351 -11.56 -12.78 15.90
N ALA A 352 -12.47 -12.42 16.81
CA ALA A 352 -13.90 -12.27 16.51
C ALA A 352 -14.18 -10.96 15.74
N ASP A 353 -13.66 -10.88 14.52
CA ASP A 353 -13.97 -9.87 13.50
C ASP A 353 -14.92 -10.51 12.47
N ILE A 354 -16.22 -10.27 12.62
CA ILE A 354 -17.29 -11.04 11.97
C ILE A 354 -18.32 -10.08 11.39
N ILE A 355 -18.88 -10.40 10.23
CA ILE A 355 -20.06 -9.73 9.68
C ILE A 355 -21.26 -10.69 9.68
N ILE A 356 -22.45 -10.16 9.96
CA ILE A 356 -23.71 -10.82 9.62
C ILE A 356 -24.19 -10.19 8.31
N PHE A 357 -24.15 -10.99 7.25
CA PHE A 357 -24.42 -10.55 5.89
C PHE A 357 -25.76 -11.12 5.42
N ASN A 358 -26.69 -10.26 5.00
CA ASN A 358 -27.98 -10.67 4.47
C ASN A 358 -27.94 -10.62 2.94
N PRO A 359 -27.93 -11.79 2.26
CA PRO A 359 -27.87 -11.85 0.79
C PRO A 359 -29.15 -11.34 0.11
N ASN A 360 -30.29 -11.38 0.82
CA ASN A 360 -31.59 -11.00 0.26
C ASN A 360 -31.94 -9.53 0.47
N SER A 361 -31.19 -8.84 1.33
CA SER A 361 -31.37 -7.41 1.58
C SER A 361 -30.84 -6.60 0.40
N SER A 362 -31.55 -5.53 0.04
CA SER A 362 -31.12 -4.60 -1.00
C SER A 362 -30.36 -3.42 -0.41
N PHE A 363 -29.52 -2.81 -1.23
CA PHE A 363 -28.85 -1.55 -0.92
C PHE A 363 -29.03 -0.54 -2.05
N GLU A 364 -28.92 0.73 -1.70
CA GLU A 364 -28.78 1.85 -2.63
C GLU A 364 -27.65 2.74 -2.12
N ILE A 365 -26.68 3.04 -2.98
CA ILE A 365 -25.54 3.88 -2.60
C ILE A 365 -25.87 5.35 -2.83
N ASN A 366 -25.76 6.14 -1.76
CA ASN A 366 -26.00 7.58 -1.78
C ASN A 366 -24.93 8.31 -0.94
N PRO A 367 -24.28 9.37 -1.45
CA PRO A 367 -23.34 10.17 -0.67
C PRO A 367 -23.95 10.82 0.57
N ARG A 368 -25.28 10.98 0.64
CA ARG A 368 -25.96 11.55 1.82
C ARG A 368 -26.08 10.56 2.99
N SER A 369 -25.98 9.26 2.73
CA SER A 369 -26.18 8.21 3.74
C SER A 369 -24.93 7.37 3.98
N HIS A 370 -23.85 7.59 3.24
CA HIS A 370 -22.59 6.92 3.52
C HIS A 370 -21.91 7.50 4.76
N HIS A 371 -20.94 6.78 5.28
CA HIS A 371 -20.21 7.12 6.50
C HIS A 371 -18.85 7.76 6.23
N SER A 372 -18.51 7.98 4.95
CA SER A 372 -17.33 8.73 4.57
C SER A 372 -17.50 10.23 4.85
N ARG A 373 -16.38 10.93 5.07
CA ARG A 373 -16.39 12.40 5.29
C ARG A 373 -16.47 13.20 4.00
N THR A 374 -16.26 12.57 2.85
CA THR A 374 -16.39 13.23 1.55
C THR A 374 -17.86 13.48 1.22
N ASN A 375 -18.16 14.48 0.40
CA ASN A 375 -19.52 14.79 -0.06
C ASN A 375 -19.85 14.14 -1.41
N THR A 376 -18.99 13.26 -1.93
CA THR A 376 -19.14 12.59 -3.22
C THR A 376 -19.04 11.08 -3.09
N ASN A 377 -19.73 10.34 -3.95
CA ASN A 377 -19.59 8.89 -4.04
C ASN A 377 -19.49 8.46 -5.52
N VAL A 378 -18.41 7.79 -5.92
CA VAL A 378 -18.25 7.33 -7.33
C VAL A 378 -19.23 6.22 -7.72
N TYR A 379 -19.90 5.61 -6.73
CA TYR A 379 -20.92 4.57 -6.90
C TYR A 379 -22.35 5.08 -6.70
N GLU A 380 -22.55 6.41 -6.64
CA GLU A 380 -23.84 7.05 -6.43
C GLU A 380 -24.93 6.49 -7.38
N GLY A 381 -26.10 6.17 -6.81
CA GLY A 381 -27.26 5.66 -7.54
C GLY A 381 -27.22 4.16 -7.83
N ARG A 382 -26.12 3.46 -7.54
CA ARG A 382 -26.07 1.99 -7.70
C ARG A 382 -26.99 1.30 -6.70
N LYS A 383 -27.73 0.32 -7.21
CA LYS A 383 -28.64 -0.55 -6.45
C LYS A 383 -28.21 -1.99 -6.66
N GLY A 384 -28.37 -2.80 -5.63
CA GLY A 384 -27.98 -4.20 -5.68
C GLY A 384 -28.50 -4.99 -4.49
N LYS A 385 -28.05 -6.24 -4.38
CA LYS A 385 -28.35 -7.14 -3.28
C LYS A 385 -27.11 -7.45 -2.45
N GLY A 386 -27.35 -7.93 -1.22
CA GLY A 386 -26.31 -8.29 -0.27
C GLY A 386 -25.92 -7.11 0.60
N LYS A 387 -26.39 -7.10 1.85
CA LYS A 387 -26.11 -6.04 2.84
C LYS A 387 -25.41 -6.58 4.07
N VAL A 388 -24.40 -5.86 4.55
CA VAL A 388 -23.85 -6.07 5.91
C VAL A 388 -24.82 -5.46 6.92
N GLU A 389 -25.49 -6.29 7.71
CA GLU A 389 -26.46 -5.85 8.71
C GLU A 389 -25.83 -5.64 10.09
N VAL A 390 -24.87 -6.50 10.44
CA VAL A 390 -24.15 -6.42 11.72
C VAL A 390 -22.66 -6.54 11.47
N THR A 391 -21.88 -5.70 12.13
CA THR A 391 -20.41 -5.87 12.21
C THR A 391 -20.00 -6.06 13.66
N ILE A 392 -19.24 -7.12 13.90
CA ILE A 392 -18.60 -7.44 15.17
C ILE A 392 -17.10 -7.23 14.97
N SER A 393 -16.47 -6.41 15.81
CA SER A 393 -15.02 -6.26 15.82
C SER A 393 -14.48 -6.56 17.21
N ARG A 394 -13.51 -7.47 17.26
CA ARG A 394 -12.89 -7.95 18.50
C ARG A 394 -13.93 -8.41 19.53
N GLY A 395 -14.96 -9.13 19.05
CA GLY A 395 -16.04 -9.68 19.87
C GLY A 395 -17.10 -8.66 20.34
N ARG A 396 -17.07 -7.42 19.87
CA ARG A 396 -18.06 -6.38 20.20
C ARG A 396 -18.87 -6.02 18.96
N ILE A 397 -20.19 -5.97 19.09
CA ILE A 397 -21.07 -5.43 18.05
C ILE A 397 -20.77 -3.93 17.93
N VAL A 398 -20.21 -3.52 16.80
CA VAL A 398 -19.85 -2.12 16.52
C VAL A 398 -20.78 -1.47 15.51
N TRP A 399 -21.52 -2.25 14.74
CA TRP A 399 -22.51 -1.77 13.78
C TRP A 399 -23.73 -2.68 13.83
N LYS A 400 -24.91 -2.11 14.00
CA LYS A 400 -26.20 -2.82 13.95
C LYS A 400 -27.33 -1.79 13.84
N ASP A 401 -28.40 -2.13 13.12
CA ASP A 401 -29.62 -1.29 13.00
C ASP A 401 -29.29 0.13 12.46
N ASP A 402 -28.36 0.18 11.51
CA ASP A 402 -27.79 1.41 10.92
C ASP A 402 -27.15 2.39 11.95
N GLU A 403 -26.75 1.89 13.12
CA GLU A 403 -26.05 2.66 14.16
C GLU A 403 -24.61 2.17 14.39
N LEU A 404 -23.66 3.11 14.36
CA LEU A 404 -22.25 2.87 14.71
C LEU A 404 -22.01 3.06 16.22
N LYS A 405 -21.57 1.99 16.90
CA LYS A 405 -21.30 1.92 18.34
C LYS A 405 -19.84 1.60 18.60
N VAL A 406 -18.96 2.57 18.37
CA VAL A 406 -17.51 2.42 18.58
C VAL A 406 -16.88 3.69 19.14
N ALA A 407 -15.83 3.54 19.97
CA ALA A 407 -15.02 4.65 20.44
C ALA A 407 -13.68 4.71 19.66
N PRO A 408 -13.19 5.91 19.27
CA PRO A 408 -11.85 6.07 18.71
C PRO A 408 -10.78 5.40 19.58
N GLY A 409 -9.80 4.73 18.95
CA GLY A 409 -8.76 3.96 19.66
C GLY A 409 -9.16 2.53 20.09
N SER A 410 -10.40 2.10 19.79
CA SER A 410 -10.86 0.72 19.98
C SER A 410 -10.14 -0.31 19.10
N GLY A 411 -9.73 0.10 17.90
CA GLY A 411 -8.88 -0.69 17.02
C GLY A 411 -7.48 -0.88 17.61
N LYS A 412 -6.80 -1.94 17.20
CA LYS A 412 -5.42 -2.23 17.61
C LYS A 412 -4.57 -2.56 16.40
N TYR A 413 -3.33 -2.09 16.39
CA TYR A 413 -2.34 -2.51 15.43
C TYR A 413 -2.18 -4.03 15.48
N ILE A 414 -2.09 -4.66 14.30
CA ILE A 414 -1.87 -6.10 14.15
C ILE A 414 -0.46 -6.25 13.59
N PRO A 415 0.52 -6.70 14.40
CA PRO A 415 1.83 -7.04 13.89
C PRO A 415 1.68 -8.14 12.85
N MET A 416 2.26 -7.90 11.68
CA MET A 416 2.32 -8.87 10.60
C MET A 416 3.72 -9.52 10.67
N PRO A 417 3.82 -10.84 10.96
CA PRO A 417 5.10 -11.51 11.05
C PRO A 417 5.82 -11.58 9.69
N PRO A 418 7.15 -11.41 9.63
CA PRO A 418 7.92 -11.61 8.41
C PRO A 418 7.93 -13.10 7.99
N PHE A 419 8.46 -13.37 6.80
CA PHE A 419 8.66 -14.73 6.26
C PHE A 419 7.36 -15.56 6.23
N GLY A 420 6.26 -14.94 5.79
CA GLY A 420 5.02 -15.67 5.52
C GLY A 420 5.17 -16.68 4.38
N PHE A 421 4.10 -17.46 4.11
CA PHE A 421 4.12 -18.57 3.14
C PHE A 421 4.68 -18.22 1.74
N LEU A 422 4.59 -16.94 1.34
CA LEU A 422 5.19 -16.44 0.11
C LEU A 422 6.71 -16.59 0.07
N PHE A 423 7.39 -16.73 1.20
CA PHE A 423 8.84 -16.91 1.28
C PHE A 423 9.29 -18.38 1.26
N ASP A 424 8.36 -19.33 1.40
CA ASP A 424 8.68 -20.76 1.49
C ASP A 424 9.44 -21.26 0.25
N GLY A 425 10.62 -21.83 0.46
CA GLY A 425 11.42 -22.41 -0.61
C GLY A 425 12.21 -21.41 -1.47
N ILE A 426 12.17 -20.10 -1.19
CA ILE A 426 13.00 -19.10 -1.90
C ILE A 426 14.49 -19.43 -1.78
N GLU A 427 14.96 -19.79 -0.59
CA GLU A 427 16.36 -20.15 -0.34
C GLU A 427 16.81 -21.36 -1.17
N LYS A 428 15.90 -22.33 -1.41
CA LYS A 428 16.19 -23.50 -2.26
C LYS A 428 16.37 -23.10 -3.72
N ILE A 429 15.57 -22.14 -4.20
CA ILE A 429 15.69 -21.59 -5.55
C ILE A 429 17.01 -20.81 -5.69
N ASP A 430 17.38 -20.01 -4.68
CA ASP A 430 18.66 -19.29 -4.65
C ASP A 430 19.85 -20.25 -4.69
N ALA A 431 19.84 -21.30 -3.84
CA ALA A 431 20.89 -22.29 -3.80
C ALA A 431 21.06 -23.01 -5.15
N LYS A 432 19.95 -23.31 -5.84
CA LYS A 432 19.97 -23.90 -7.18
C LYS A 432 20.53 -22.94 -8.24
N LEU A 433 20.21 -21.65 -8.15
CA LEU A 433 20.76 -20.65 -9.05
C LEU A 433 22.28 -20.52 -8.85
N VAL A 434 22.73 -20.38 -7.62
CA VAL A 434 24.16 -20.26 -7.28
C VAL A 434 24.94 -21.49 -7.73
N SER A 435 24.41 -22.71 -7.51
CA SER A 435 25.07 -23.94 -7.94
C SER A 435 25.10 -24.13 -9.45
N SER A 436 24.23 -23.44 -10.21
CA SER A 436 24.24 -23.44 -11.67
C SER A 436 25.35 -22.57 -12.28
N PHE A 437 25.99 -21.71 -11.49
CA PHE A 437 27.01 -20.80 -11.99
C PHE A 437 28.27 -21.56 -12.44
N LYS A 438 28.64 -21.36 -13.70
CA LYS A 438 29.92 -21.79 -14.27
C LYS A 438 31.00 -20.73 -14.02
N ALA A 439 31.16 -20.31 -12.76
CA ALA A 439 32.03 -19.19 -12.37
C ALA A 439 32.65 -19.39 -10.96
N PRO A 440 33.81 -18.75 -10.68
CA PRO A 440 34.63 -18.01 -11.63
C PRO A 440 35.32 -18.94 -12.63
N VAL A 441 35.41 -18.49 -13.89
CA VAL A 441 36.25 -19.17 -14.89
C VAL A 441 37.70 -18.77 -14.62
N HIS A 442 38.58 -19.74 -14.38
CA HIS A 442 40.01 -19.48 -14.32
C HIS A 442 40.51 -19.11 -15.73
N ARG A 443 40.93 -17.85 -15.90
CA ARG A 443 41.49 -17.34 -17.16
C ARG A 443 42.99 -17.15 -16.99
N PHE A 444 43.79 -17.67 -17.93
CA PHE A 444 45.20 -17.35 -18.04
C PHE A 444 45.40 -16.19 -19.04
N LYS A 445 46.38 -15.33 -18.78
CA LYS A 445 46.85 -14.35 -19.77
C LYS A 445 47.97 -15.02 -20.58
N SER A 446 47.83 -15.06 -21.90
CA SER A 446 48.94 -15.41 -22.79
C SER A 446 49.92 -14.24 -22.84
N ASP A 447 51.22 -14.54 -22.86
CA ASP A 447 52.26 -13.52 -23.06
C ASP A 447 52.09 -12.94 -24.48
N VAL A 448 51.63 -11.68 -24.57
CA VAL A 448 51.51 -10.89 -25.81
C VAL A 448 52.53 -9.76 -25.77
#